data_AF-A0A933TLH1-F1
#
_entry.id   AF-A0A933TLH1-F1
#
_cell.length_a   1.000
_cell.length_b   1.000
_cell.length_c   1.000
_cell.angle_alpha   90.00
_cell.angle_beta   90.00
_cell.angle_gamma   90.00
#
_symmetry.space_group_name_H-M   'P 1'
#
loop_
_entity.id
_entity.type
_entity.pdbx_description
1 polymer ?
#
loop_
_entity_poly.entity_id
_entity_poly.type
_entity_poly.pdbx_seq_one_letter_code
_entity_poly.pdbx_strand_id
1 'polypeptide(L)'
;MSRRRFLQATAVTAGAAALTLANTQCDPALIRRIQQQKTAMPPRHRAWVWQFASDGRPEQIAANLAANDIAVLLKTHDGIEWMSTYDNSPNAISGPAKVEAVAKLFERAGVPFHAWSVIKGIDPAKEAQMAADVLSAGARSLTLDLEGSSGFWLGSRDDALRFGDELRRRTPFGRVDISIDPRPWRINLVPMDEFVAFTDGIWPQLYWDTFDTPGNIDGYRVSGYPAGVDGMTPEFLIDATATILAPYKREVIPVGQGAASDPETWPRFAHAAWAADMPQVSIWRYGVTPYDTLVYFGANPPGKEPKAPPATPTPSPTRTHTPSPTRTVRATRTPSPTRTPSATAAATGTPTPAPSATVAP
;
A
#
# COMPACT_ATOMS: atom_id res chain seq x y z
N MET A 1 22.58 27.38 -49.52
CA MET A 1 21.13 27.13 -49.32
C MET A 1 20.68 27.83 -48.05
N SER A 2 19.62 28.65 -48.09
CA SER A 2 19.27 29.53 -46.96
C SER A 2 18.34 28.87 -45.93
N ARG A 3 18.55 29.21 -44.64
CA ARG A 3 17.81 28.72 -43.46
C ARG A 3 16.27 28.83 -43.54
N ARG A 4 15.72 29.61 -44.47
CA ARG A 4 14.26 29.75 -44.67
C ARG A 4 13.61 28.55 -45.37
N ARG A 5 14.36 27.75 -46.15
CA ARG A 5 13.78 26.56 -46.82
C ARG A 5 13.76 25.30 -45.94
N PHE A 6 14.48 25.29 -44.82
CA PHE A 6 14.49 24.15 -43.89
C PHE A 6 13.28 24.14 -42.94
N LEU A 7 12.71 25.31 -42.64
CA LEU A 7 11.55 25.45 -41.75
C LEU A 7 10.18 25.24 -42.43
N GLN A 8 10.12 25.21 -43.77
CA GLN A 8 8.88 24.86 -44.48
C GLN A 8 8.74 23.34 -44.72
N ALA A 9 9.82 22.56 -44.64
CA ALA A 9 9.77 21.11 -44.81
C ALA A 9 9.40 20.36 -43.52
N THR A 10 9.53 20.99 -42.35
CA THR A 10 9.18 20.40 -41.04
C THR A 10 7.75 20.75 -40.59
N ALA A 11 7.09 21.72 -41.23
CA ALA A 11 5.72 22.10 -40.90
C ALA A 11 4.64 21.23 -41.58
N VAL A 12 4.99 20.45 -42.62
CA VAL A 12 4.02 19.64 -43.38
C VAL A 12 3.96 18.18 -42.91
N THR A 13 4.98 17.70 -42.18
CA THR A 13 5.03 16.32 -41.67
C THR A 13 4.35 16.13 -40.30
N ALA A 14 4.07 17.21 -39.56
CA ALA A 14 3.31 17.13 -38.31
C ALA A 14 1.78 17.13 -38.52
N GLY A 15 1.29 17.59 -39.68
CA GLY A 15 -0.15 17.65 -39.97
C GLY A 15 -0.74 16.36 -40.55
N ALA A 16 0.06 15.55 -41.26
CA ALA A 16 -0.44 14.35 -41.94
C ALA A 16 -0.50 13.11 -41.02
N ALA A 17 0.30 13.05 -39.95
CA ALA A 17 0.23 11.97 -38.96
C ALA A 17 -0.92 12.12 -37.96
N ALA A 18 -1.51 13.32 -37.86
CA ALA A 18 -2.65 13.58 -36.98
C ALA A 18 -4.01 13.20 -37.62
N LEU A 19 -4.09 13.08 -38.94
CA LEU A 19 -5.35 12.84 -39.67
C LEU A 19 -5.56 11.38 -40.11
N THR A 20 -4.52 10.54 -40.08
CA THR A 20 -4.65 9.08 -40.27
C THR A 20 -4.92 8.29 -38.98
N LEU A 21 -5.03 8.97 -37.83
CA LEU A 21 -5.50 8.40 -36.56
C LEU A 21 -7.04 8.47 -36.39
N ALA A 22 -7.75 9.04 -37.35
CA ALA A 22 -9.20 9.24 -37.24
C ALA A 22 -10.04 7.94 -37.36
N ASN A 23 -9.42 6.80 -37.69
CA ASN A 23 -10.12 5.53 -37.89
C ASN A 23 -9.53 4.32 -37.14
N THR A 24 -8.46 4.49 -36.37
CA THR A 24 -8.04 3.46 -35.41
C THR A 24 -8.59 3.87 -34.06
N GLN A 25 -9.47 3.05 -33.48
CA GLN A 25 -9.88 3.17 -32.09
C GLN A 25 -8.62 3.24 -31.23
N CYS A 26 -8.19 4.46 -30.88
CA CYS A 26 -7.07 4.66 -29.97
C CYS A 26 -7.42 3.95 -28.67
N ASP A 27 -6.58 3.00 -28.26
CA ASP A 27 -6.71 2.27 -27.00
C ASP A 27 -6.96 3.30 -25.87
N PRO A 28 -8.12 3.24 -25.18
CA PRO A 28 -8.41 4.13 -24.07
C PRO A 28 -7.30 4.15 -23.01
N ALA A 29 -6.59 3.03 -22.80
CA ALA A 29 -5.46 2.98 -21.89
C ALA A 29 -4.27 3.84 -22.36
N LEU A 30 -4.01 3.89 -23.67
CA LEU A 30 -2.99 4.76 -24.24
C LEU A 30 -3.35 6.24 -24.08
N ILE A 31 -4.60 6.61 -24.33
CA ILE A 31 -5.06 8.00 -24.13
C ILE A 31 -4.93 8.39 -22.66
N ARG A 32 -5.35 7.52 -21.73
CA ARG A 32 -5.18 7.74 -20.28
C ARG A 32 -3.73 7.99 -19.93
N ARG A 33 -2.83 7.11 -20.38
CA ARG A 33 -1.39 7.23 -20.13
C ARG A 33 -0.83 8.55 -20.63
N ILE A 34 -1.21 8.97 -21.84
CA ILE A 34 -0.77 10.27 -22.40
C ILE A 34 -1.28 11.44 -21.55
N GLN A 35 -2.54 11.42 -21.11
CA GLN A 35 -3.09 12.48 -20.27
C GLN A 35 -2.41 12.53 -18.90
N GLN A 36 -2.19 11.36 -18.28
CA GLN A 36 -1.48 11.25 -17.01
C GLN A 36 -0.02 11.68 -17.12
N GLN A 37 0.65 11.40 -18.24
CA GLN A 37 2.03 11.85 -18.49
C GLN A 37 2.14 13.37 -18.63
N LYS A 38 1.15 14.02 -19.24
CA LYS A 38 1.12 15.50 -19.35
C LYS A 38 0.98 16.19 -18.00
N THR A 39 0.37 15.52 -17.04
CA THR A 39 0.16 16.02 -15.68
C THR A 39 1.06 15.31 -14.66
N ALA A 40 2.04 14.52 -15.13
CA ALA A 40 2.84 13.66 -14.28
C ALA A 40 3.69 14.51 -13.33
N MET A 41 3.39 14.34 -12.05
CA MET A 41 4.24 14.80 -10.97
C MET A 41 5.48 13.91 -10.85
N PRO A 42 6.59 14.44 -10.31
CA PRO A 42 7.68 13.59 -9.84
C PRO A 42 7.15 12.52 -8.89
N PRO A 43 7.61 11.27 -9.01
CA PRO A 43 7.20 10.20 -8.11
C PRO A 43 7.61 10.54 -6.66
N ARG A 44 6.74 10.19 -5.71
CA ARG A 44 7.00 10.31 -4.26
C ARG A 44 6.67 9.00 -3.57
N HIS A 45 7.46 8.64 -2.56
CA HIS A 45 7.07 7.60 -1.62
C HIS A 45 5.73 7.97 -0.99
N ARG A 46 4.93 6.96 -0.60
CA ARG A 46 3.61 7.19 0.01
C ARG A 46 3.50 6.51 1.36
N ALA A 47 2.92 7.20 2.33
CA ALA A 47 2.53 6.60 3.61
C ALA A 47 1.01 6.41 3.66
N TRP A 48 0.59 5.19 3.98
CA TRP A 48 -0.81 4.86 4.13
C TRP A 48 -1.32 5.34 5.48
N VAL A 49 -2.46 6.03 5.48
CA VAL A 49 -3.19 6.46 6.67
C VAL A 49 -4.55 5.76 6.64
N TRP A 50 -4.85 5.03 7.71
CA TRP A 50 -6.09 4.28 7.86
C TRP A 50 -7.17 5.11 8.55
N GLN A 51 -6.88 5.68 9.72
CA GLN A 51 -7.85 6.43 10.52
C GLN A 51 -7.14 7.52 11.30
N PHE A 52 -7.71 8.73 11.34
CA PHE A 52 -7.10 9.83 12.10
C PHE A 52 -7.17 9.60 13.62
N ALA A 53 -8.21 8.94 14.13
CA ALA A 53 -8.29 8.60 15.55
C ALA A 53 -7.15 7.69 16.02
N SER A 54 -6.61 6.85 15.12
CA SER A 54 -5.53 5.91 15.43
C SER A 54 -4.15 6.41 15.00
N ASP A 55 -4.06 7.00 13.80
CA ASP A 55 -2.78 7.37 13.16
C ASP A 55 -2.34 8.80 13.53
N GLY A 56 -3.23 9.60 14.11
CA GLY A 56 -2.94 10.95 14.57
C GLY A 56 -3.70 12.05 13.82
N ARG A 57 -3.53 13.29 14.29
CA ARG A 57 -4.24 14.45 13.73
C ARG A 57 -3.72 14.77 12.31
N PRO A 58 -4.59 15.15 11.37
CA PRO A 58 -4.18 15.45 9.98
C PRO A 58 -3.02 16.44 9.87
N GLU A 59 -2.99 17.49 10.71
CA GLU A 59 -1.94 18.52 10.68
C GLU A 59 -0.58 17.96 11.11
N GLN A 60 -0.56 17.06 12.09
CA GLN A 60 0.67 16.39 12.54
C GLN A 60 1.18 15.44 11.45
N ILE A 61 0.29 14.66 10.84
CA ILE A 61 0.63 13.78 9.73
C ILE A 61 1.20 14.60 8.57
N ALA A 62 0.51 15.67 8.17
CA ALA A 62 0.95 16.55 7.09
C ALA A 62 2.34 17.14 7.36
N ALA A 63 2.60 17.65 8.56
CA ALA A 63 3.91 18.19 8.93
C ALA A 63 5.03 17.13 8.82
N ASN A 64 4.78 15.92 9.36
CA ASN A 64 5.76 14.84 9.32
C ASN A 64 6.06 14.34 7.91
N LEU A 65 5.03 14.21 7.06
CA LEU A 65 5.20 13.79 5.68
C LEU A 65 5.87 14.88 4.82
N ALA A 66 5.50 16.14 5.03
CA ALA A 66 6.12 17.28 4.34
C ALA A 66 7.61 17.39 4.64
N ALA A 67 8.01 17.19 5.90
CA ALA A 67 9.41 17.23 6.32
C ALA A 67 10.30 16.16 5.63
N ASN A 68 9.68 15.12 5.07
CA ASN A 68 10.37 13.98 4.47
C ASN A 68 10.02 13.78 2.98
N ASP A 69 9.38 14.75 2.33
CA ASP A 69 8.92 14.67 0.93
C ASP A 69 8.08 13.41 0.60
N ILE A 70 7.30 12.94 1.57
CA ILE A 70 6.42 11.77 1.43
C ILE A 70 5.00 12.25 1.11
N ALA A 71 4.31 11.55 0.22
CA ALA A 71 2.90 11.79 -0.08
C ALA A 71 1.98 10.99 0.86
N VAL A 72 0.74 11.46 1.05
CA VAL A 72 -0.26 10.74 1.85
C VAL A 72 -1.13 9.86 0.96
N LEU A 73 -1.46 8.66 1.45
CA LEU A 73 -2.48 7.78 0.87
C LEU A 73 -3.54 7.48 1.96
N LEU A 74 -4.64 8.23 1.96
CA LEU A 74 -5.65 8.22 3.05
C LEU A 74 -6.85 7.31 2.73
N LYS A 75 -7.30 6.50 3.71
CA LYS A 75 -8.52 5.70 3.55
C LYS A 75 -9.73 6.62 3.51
N THR A 76 -10.57 6.48 2.49
CA THR A 76 -11.75 7.34 2.32
C THR A 76 -13.06 6.61 2.58
N HIS A 77 -13.15 5.35 2.17
CA HIS A 77 -14.35 4.53 2.31
C HIS A 77 -14.03 3.04 2.35
N ASP A 78 -15.03 2.27 2.75
CA ASP A 78 -15.04 0.82 2.85
C ASP A 78 -16.35 0.30 2.22
N GLY A 79 -16.27 -0.20 0.98
CA GLY A 79 -17.44 -0.45 0.15
C GLY A 79 -18.26 0.82 -0.05
N ILE A 80 -19.51 0.82 0.42
CA ILE A 80 -20.42 1.98 0.34
C ILE A 80 -20.44 2.83 1.61
N GLU A 81 -19.56 2.56 2.57
CA GLU A 81 -19.53 3.23 3.86
C GLU A 81 -18.33 4.18 3.94
N TRP A 82 -18.60 5.44 4.27
CA TRP A 82 -17.55 6.43 4.49
C TRP A 82 -16.77 6.12 5.79
N MET A 83 -15.50 6.53 5.85
CA MET A 83 -14.68 6.26 7.04
C MET A 83 -15.22 6.86 8.35
N SER A 84 -16.08 7.87 8.31
CA SER A 84 -16.77 8.39 9.50
C SER A 84 -17.67 7.36 10.21
N THR A 85 -17.98 6.23 9.58
CA THR A 85 -18.63 5.08 10.23
C THR A 85 -17.69 4.40 11.24
N TYR A 86 -16.38 4.45 11.01
CA TYR A 86 -15.37 3.67 11.72
C TYR A 86 -14.34 4.52 12.48
N ASP A 87 -14.08 5.74 12.00
CA ASP A 87 -13.14 6.70 12.56
C ASP A 87 -13.95 7.79 13.30
N ASN A 88 -13.76 7.87 14.62
CA ASN A 88 -14.46 8.83 15.47
C ASN A 88 -13.77 10.21 15.51
N SER A 89 -12.72 10.43 14.72
CA SER A 89 -12.09 11.73 14.54
C SER A 89 -13.07 12.74 13.93
N PRO A 90 -13.06 14.02 14.36
CA PRO A 90 -13.83 15.08 13.69
C PRO A 90 -13.40 15.33 12.23
N ASN A 91 -12.23 14.80 11.86
CA ASN A 91 -11.67 14.87 10.51
C ASN A 91 -11.93 13.59 9.69
N ALA A 92 -12.63 12.60 10.24
CA ALA A 92 -12.97 11.37 9.52
C ALA A 92 -13.72 11.69 8.23
N ILE A 93 -13.40 10.97 7.15
CA ILE A 93 -14.01 11.17 5.84
C ILE A 93 -15.47 10.77 5.90
N SER A 94 -16.38 11.73 5.70
CA SER A 94 -17.84 11.53 5.74
C SER A 94 -18.53 11.75 4.39
N GLY A 95 -17.74 11.91 3.33
CA GLY A 95 -18.22 12.22 1.98
C GLY A 95 -17.32 13.20 1.22
N PRO A 96 -17.71 13.58 -0.01
CA PRO A 96 -16.85 14.32 -0.94
C PRO A 96 -16.38 15.68 -0.40
N ALA A 97 -17.25 16.44 0.27
CA ALA A 97 -16.88 17.73 0.84
C ALA A 97 -15.78 17.60 1.92
N LYS A 98 -15.77 16.50 2.68
CA LYS A 98 -14.73 16.24 3.67
C LYS A 98 -13.43 15.77 2.99
N VAL A 99 -13.52 14.97 1.92
CA VAL A 99 -12.36 14.64 1.08
C VAL A 99 -11.70 15.91 0.55
N GLU A 100 -12.48 16.84 0.01
CA GLU A 100 -11.96 18.11 -0.52
C GLU A 100 -11.27 18.94 0.56
N ALA A 101 -11.88 19.05 1.75
CA ALA A 101 -11.30 19.78 2.87
C ALA A 101 -9.95 19.19 3.31
N VAL A 102 -9.87 17.86 3.42
CA VAL A 102 -8.65 17.14 3.82
C VAL A 102 -7.59 17.19 2.71
N ALA A 103 -7.98 17.01 1.44
CA ALA A 103 -7.09 17.17 0.30
C ALA A 103 -6.44 18.55 0.32
N LYS A 104 -7.24 19.62 0.43
CA LYS A 104 -6.74 21.00 0.55
C LYS A 104 -5.79 21.20 1.73
N LEU A 105 -5.99 20.50 2.86
CA LEU A 105 -5.08 20.56 4.00
C LEU A 105 -3.70 20.00 3.65
N PHE A 106 -3.63 18.79 3.11
CA PHE A 106 -2.36 18.15 2.74
C PHE A 106 -1.66 18.88 1.59
N GLU A 107 -2.41 19.26 0.56
CA GLU A 107 -1.87 19.98 -0.60
C GLU A 107 -1.25 21.33 -0.22
N ARG A 108 -1.90 22.10 0.69
CA ARG A 108 -1.32 23.35 1.21
C ARG A 108 -0.06 23.15 2.03
N ALA A 109 0.09 21.97 2.65
CA ALA A 109 1.30 21.60 3.38
C ALA A 109 2.41 21.05 2.45
N GLY A 110 2.18 21.01 1.13
CA GLY A 110 3.15 20.45 0.18
C GLY A 110 3.17 18.92 0.14
N VAL A 111 2.13 18.26 0.67
CA VAL A 111 1.96 16.80 0.70
C VAL A 111 0.91 16.40 -0.34
N PRO A 112 1.29 15.74 -1.45
CA PRO A 112 0.36 15.24 -2.44
C PRO A 112 -0.68 14.32 -1.81
N PHE A 113 -1.95 14.61 -2.06
CA PHE A 113 -3.07 13.87 -1.51
C PHE A 113 -3.52 12.77 -2.47
N HIS A 114 -3.32 11.53 -2.03
CA HIS A 114 -3.86 10.34 -2.67
C HIS A 114 -4.86 9.67 -1.72
N ALA A 115 -5.80 8.92 -2.28
CA ALA A 115 -6.81 8.20 -1.53
C ALA A 115 -6.70 6.70 -1.75
N TRP A 116 -7.17 5.92 -0.79
CA TRP A 116 -7.47 4.51 -0.98
C TRP A 116 -8.82 4.14 -0.40
N SER A 117 -9.35 3.00 -0.83
CA SER A 117 -10.60 2.44 -0.31
C SER A 117 -10.58 0.92 -0.39
N VAL A 118 -11.35 0.28 0.49
CA VAL A 118 -11.65 -1.15 0.34
C VAL A 118 -12.85 -1.27 -0.59
N ILE A 119 -12.76 -2.16 -1.57
CA ILE A 119 -13.87 -2.52 -2.46
C ILE A 119 -14.44 -3.88 -2.05
N LYS A 120 -15.76 -4.02 -2.13
CA LYS A 120 -16.50 -5.21 -1.68
C LYS A 120 -17.19 -5.93 -2.82
N GLY A 121 -17.57 -5.22 -3.88
CA GLY A 121 -18.35 -5.80 -4.97
C GLY A 121 -19.78 -6.15 -4.55
N ILE A 122 -20.30 -5.49 -3.51
CA ILE A 122 -21.69 -5.68 -3.04
C ILE A 122 -22.63 -4.77 -3.84
N ASP A 123 -22.21 -3.54 -4.11
CA ASP A 123 -22.89 -2.61 -5.01
C ASP A 123 -21.86 -1.96 -5.94
N PRO A 124 -21.44 -2.66 -7.01
CA PRO A 124 -20.38 -2.19 -7.90
C PRO A 124 -20.59 -0.78 -8.45
N ALA A 125 -21.84 -0.43 -8.78
CA ALA A 125 -22.17 0.88 -9.34
C ALA A 125 -22.05 1.98 -8.29
N LYS A 126 -22.53 1.74 -7.07
CA LYS A 126 -22.42 2.71 -5.97
C LYS A 126 -20.97 2.86 -5.48
N GLU A 127 -20.24 1.75 -5.35
CA GLU A 127 -18.82 1.76 -5.01
C GLU A 127 -18.01 2.56 -6.06
N ALA A 128 -18.27 2.33 -7.36
CA ALA A 128 -17.63 3.08 -8.45
C ALA A 128 -17.98 4.57 -8.43
N GLN A 129 -19.23 4.92 -8.11
CA GLN A 129 -19.64 6.32 -7.91
C GLN A 129 -18.87 6.97 -6.76
N MET A 130 -18.72 6.31 -5.61
CA MET A 130 -17.98 6.85 -4.46
C MET A 130 -16.49 7.03 -4.77
N ALA A 131 -15.89 6.05 -5.45
CA ALA A 131 -14.53 6.15 -5.98
C ALA A 131 -14.35 7.36 -6.91
N ALA A 132 -15.29 7.58 -7.83
CA ALA A 132 -15.27 8.74 -8.73
C ALA A 132 -15.44 10.08 -7.99
N ASP A 133 -16.30 10.11 -6.96
CA ASP A 133 -16.51 11.31 -6.15
C ASP A 133 -15.25 11.69 -5.35
N VAL A 134 -14.49 10.71 -4.84
CA VAL A 134 -13.21 10.92 -4.16
C VAL A 134 -12.18 11.57 -5.09
N LEU A 135 -12.06 11.06 -6.31
CA LEU A 135 -11.17 11.65 -7.33
C LEU A 135 -11.61 13.07 -7.70
N SER A 136 -12.91 13.28 -7.91
CA SER A 136 -13.48 14.58 -8.25
C SER A 136 -13.32 15.62 -7.12
N ALA A 137 -13.29 15.16 -5.87
CA ALA A 137 -13.10 15.99 -4.68
C ALA A 137 -11.64 16.41 -4.45
N GLY A 138 -10.68 15.92 -5.25
CA GLY A 138 -9.29 16.40 -5.23
C GLY A 138 -8.23 15.35 -4.92
N ALA A 139 -8.59 14.06 -4.81
CA ALA A 139 -7.57 13.01 -4.76
C ALA A 139 -6.83 12.91 -6.11
N ARG A 140 -5.49 12.93 -6.06
CA ARG A 140 -4.64 12.82 -7.26
C ARG A 140 -4.67 11.43 -7.88
N SER A 141 -4.86 10.40 -7.05
CA SER A 141 -5.14 9.04 -7.47
C SER A 141 -5.97 8.32 -6.41
N LEU A 142 -6.56 7.20 -6.81
CA LEU A 142 -7.28 6.29 -5.92
C LEU A 142 -6.67 4.89 -6.03
N THR A 143 -6.30 4.28 -4.92
CA THR A 143 -5.89 2.87 -4.85
C THR A 143 -7.02 2.02 -4.27
N LEU A 144 -7.47 1.01 -5.01
CA LEU A 144 -8.51 0.09 -4.59
C LEU A 144 -7.88 -1.10 -3.88
N ASP A 145 -8.13 -1.26 -2.59
CA ASP A 145 -7.66 -2.38 -1.80
C ASP A 145 -8.52 -3.61 -2.09
N LEU A 146 -7.93 -4.52 -2.88
CA LEU A 146 -8.55 -5.68 -3.50
C LEU A 146 -7.96 -6.95 -2.90
N GLU A 147 -8.70 -7.55 -1.97
CA GLU A 147 -8.35 -8.84 -1.38
C GLU A 147 -9.53 -9.81 -1.44
N GLY A 148 -9.25 -11.11 -1.47
CA GLY A 148 -10.28 -12.17 -1.45
C GLY A 148 -10.60 -12.72 -0.05
N SER A 149 -10.20 -12.02 1.01
CA SER A 149 -10.50 -12.41 2.40
C SER A 149 -11.95 -12.12 2.77
N SER A 150 -12.42 -12.75 3.86
CA SER A 150 -13.61 -12.27 4.55
C SER A 150 -13.47 -10.78 4.88
N GLY A 151 -14.52 -10.01 4.57
CA GLY A 151 -14.49 -8.56 4.74
C GLY A 151 -13.85 -7.79 3.60
N PHE A 152 -13.59 -8.39 2.43
CA PHE A 152 -13.11 -7.68 1.24
C PHE A 152 -13.99 -7.99 0.03
N TRP A 153 -13.41 -8.33 -1.12
CA TRP A 153 -14.14 -8.55 -2.36
C TRP A 153 -14.99 -9.82 -2.29
N LEU A 154 -16.29 -9.66 -2.48
CA LEU A 154 -17.32 -10.71 -2.53
C LEU A 154 -18.00 -10.80 -3.89
N GLY A 155 -17.68 -9.88 -4.81
CA GLY A 155 -18.28 -9.80 -6.13
C GLY A 155 -17.79 -10.88 -7.10
N SER A 156 -18.52 -11.04 -8.19
CA SER A 156 -18.15 -11.85 -9.34
C SER A 156 -17.20 -11.11 -10.30
N ARG A 157 -16.76 -11.79 -11.36
CA ARG A 157 -16.06 -11.13 -12.49
C ARG A 157 -16.93 -10.05 -13.15
N ASP A 158 -18.22 -10.33 -13.34
CA ASP A 158 -19.17 -9.37 -13.91
C ASP A 158 -19.33 -8.13 -13.02
N ASP A 159 -19.27 -8.31 -11.69
CA ASP A 159 -19.27 -7.19 -10.74
C ASP A 159 -18.04 -6.30 -10.90
N ALA A 160 -16.86 -6.88 -11.10
CA ALA A 160 -15.63 -6.13 -11.35
C ALA A 160 -15.70 -5.33 -12.66
N LEU A 161 -16.26 -5.93 -13.72
CA LEU A 161 -16.48 -5.23 -14.99
C LEU A 161 -17.48 -4.09 -14.83
N ARG A 162 -18.61 -4.31 -14.16
CA ARG A 162 -19.60 -3.25 -13.87
C ARG A 162 -19.01 -2.10 -13.07
N PHE A 163 -18.21 -2.40 -12.04
CA PHE A 163 -17.48 -1.40 -11.27
C PHE A 163 -16.54 -0.59 -12.19
N GLY A 164 -15.72 -1.29 -12.98
CA GLY A 164 -14.73 -0.68 -13.86
C GLY A 164 -15.35 0.23 -14.93
N ASP A 165 -16.40 -0.24 -15.59
CA ASP A 165 -17.15 0.50 -16.61
C ASP A 165 -17.76 1.77 -16.02
N GLU A 166 -18.43 1.67 -14.87
CA GLU A 166 -19.04 2.82 -14.21
C GLU A 166 -18.01 3.83 -13.72
N LEU A 167 -16.89 3.36 -13.16
CA LEU A 167 -15.79 4.22 -12.73
C LEU A 167 -15.20 4.96 -13.92
N ARG A 168 -14.87 4.26 -15.00
CA ARG A 168 -14.26 4.87 -16.19
C ARG A 168 -15.22 5.76 -16.98
N ARG A 169 -16.53 5.50 -16.94
CA ARG A 169 -17.54 6.43 -17.47
C ARG A 169 -17.52 7.78 -16.77
N ARG A 170 -17.26 7.80 -15.45
CA ARG A 170 -17.27 9.02 -14.61
C ARG A 170 -15.93 9.73 -14.58
N THR A 171 -14.84 8.96 -14.53
CA THR A 171 -13.47 9.46 -14.43
C THR A 171 -12.60 8.78 -15.51
N PRO A 172 -12.79 9.16 -16.77
CA PRO A 172 -12.13 8.49 -17.89
C PRO A 172 -10.60 8.58 -17.83
N PHE A 173 -10.05 9.59 -17.13
CA PHE A 173 -8.61 9.85 -17.06
C PHE A 173 -8.03 9.85 -15.64
N GLY A 174 -8.83 9.68 -14.59
CA GLY A 174 -8.32 9.63 -13.22
C GLY A 174 -7.33 8.47 -13.04
N ARG A 175 -6.29 8.66 -12.24
CA ARG A 175 -5.36 7.57 -11.92
C ARG A 175 -5.98 6.64 -10.89
N VAL A 176 -6.15 5.37 -11.27
CA VAL A 176 -6.73 4.32 -10.42
C VAL A 176 -5.76 3.16 -10.38
N ASP A 177 -5.32 2.78 -9.19
CA ASP A 177 -4.45 1.64 -8.96
C ASP A 177 -5.20 0.56 -8.16
N ILE A 178 -4.70 -0.68 -8.12
CA ILE A 178 -5.16 -1.71 -7.16
C ILE A 178 -4.07 -2.03 -6.16
N SER A 179 -4.44 -2.30 -4.91
CA SER A 179 -3.59 -2.92 -3.89
C SER A 179 -4.04 -4.35 -3.67
N ILE A 180 -3.10 -5.28 -3.56
CA ILE A 180 -3.41 -6.70 -3.50
C ILE A 180 -2.54 -7.44 -2.49
N ASP A 181 -3.06 -8.56 -2.00
CA ASP A 181 -2.25 -9.63 -1.41
C ASP A 181 -1.55 -10.41 -2.55
N PRO A 182 -0.22 -10.30 -2.71
CA PRO A 182 0.48 -10.82 -3.88
C PRO A 182 0.81 -12.31 -3.78
N ARG A 183 0.46 -12.98 -2.67
CA ARG A 183 0.72 -14.41 -2.50
C ARG A 183 -0.04 -15.20 -3.59
N PRO A 184 0.59 -16.16 -4.29
CA PRO A 184 0.00 -16.83 -5.46
C PRO A 184 -1.38 -17.47 -5.23
N TRP A 185 -1.66 -17.99 -4.04
CA TRP A 185 -2.96 -18.59 -3.70
C TRP A 185 -4.02 -17.56 -3.27
N ARG A 186 -3.62 -16.31 -3.06
CA ARG A 186 -4.48 -15.20 -2.62
C ARG A 186 -4.92 -14.34 -3.80
N ILE A 187 -4.00 -14.05 -4.73
CA ILE A 187 -4.29 -13.32 -5.97
C ILE A 187 -5.38 -14.03 -6.82
N ASN A 188 -5.45 -15.36 -6.76
CA ASN A 188 -6.47 -16.15 -7.46
C ASN A 188 -7.89 -16.02 -6.86
N LEU A 189 -8.04 -15.35 -5.71
CA LEU A 189 -9.34 -15.17 -5.05
C LEU A 189 -10.06 -13.90 -5.51
N VAL A 190 -9.43 -13.10 -6.38
CA VAL A 190 -10.00 -11.84 -6.91
C VAL A 190 -9.94 -11.82 -8.43
N PRO A 191 -10.86 -11.11 -9.11
CA PRO A 191 -10.92 -11.03 -10.57
C PRO A 191 -9.85 -10.07 -11.13
N MET A 192 -8.58 -10.46 -11.02
CA MET A 192 -7.42 -9.62 -11.35
C MET A 192 -7.45 -9.12 -12.80
N ASP A 193 -7.78 -9.97 -13.77
CA ASP A 193 -7.78 -9.60 -15.18
C ASP A 193 -8.80 -8.47 -15.44
N GLU A 194 -9.98 -8.57 -14.82
CA GLU A 194 -11.03 -7.57 -14.91
C GLU A 194 -10.60 -6.24 -14.27
N PHE A 195 -9.97 -6.27 -13.09
CA PHE A 195 -9.45 -5.05 -12.46
C PHE A 195 -8.32 -4.41 -13.26
N VAL A 196 -7.36 -5.20 -13.74
CA VAL A 196 -6.22 -4.72 -14.54
C VAL A 196 -6.65 -4.11 -15.88
N ALA A 197 -7.80 -4.52 -16.43
CA ALA A 197 -8.35 -3.94 -17.65
C ALA A 197 -8.63 -2.44 -17.53
N PHE A 198 -8.99 -1.96 -16.33
CA PHE A 198 -9.31 -0.56 -16.11
C PHE A 198 -8.38 0.16 -15.14
N THR A 199 -7.45 -0.49 -14.43
CA THR A 199 -6.47 0.19 -13.56
C THR A 199 -5.12 0.45 -14.23
N ASP A 200 -4.36 1.36 -13.62
CA ASP A 200 -3.12 1.94 -14.14
C ASP A 200 -1.86 1.30 -13.49
N GLY A 201 -1.97 0.82 -12.25
CA GLY A 201 -0.88 0.20 -11.49
C GLY A 201 -1.33 -0.82 -10.43
N ILE A 202 -0.39 -1.61 -9.92
CA ILE A 202 -0.58 -2.66 -8.92
C ILE A 202 0.33 -2.40 -7.71
N TRP A 203 -0.23 -2.48 -6.51
CA TRP A 203 0.39 -2.14 -5.24
C TRP A 203 0.41 -3.39 -4.35
N PRO A 204 1.39 -4.30 -4.54
CA PRO A 204 1.43 -5.54 -3.78
C PRO A 204 1.80 -5.28 -2.32
N GLN A 205 1.02 -5.85 -1.39
CA GLN A 205 1.27 -5.82 0.04
C GLN A 205 2.37 -6.82 0.42
N LEU A 206 3.58 -6.33 0.72
CA LEU A 206 4.78 -7.14 0.99
C LEU A 206 5.18 -7.05 2.46
N TYR A 207 4.47 -7.79 3.30
CA TYR A 207 4.66 -7.73 4.75
C TYR A 207 5.55 -8.85 5.25
N TRP A 208 6.87 -8.70 5.14
CA TRP A 208 7.86 -9.75 5.42
C TRP A 208 7.69 -10.40 6.80
N ASP A 209 7.68 -9.65 7.90
CA ASP A 209 7.52 -10.27 9.24
C ASP A 209 6.12 -10.90 9.40
N THR A 210 5.08 -10.26 8.87
CA THR A 210 3.70 -10.78 8.98
C THR A 210 3.52 -12.05 8.16
N PHE A 211 4.20 -12.14 7.02
CA PHE A 211 4.12 -13.26 6.11
C PHE A 211 5.06 -14.39 6.47
N ASP A 212 6.08 -14.16 7.31
CA ASP A 212 7.03 -15.17 7.74
C ASP A 212 6.40 -16.21 8.67
N THR A 213 5.64 -17.12 8.06
CA THR A 213 4.95 -18.20 8.75
C THR A 213 5.17 -19.51 7.99
N PRO A 214 5.20 -20.67 8.69
CA PRO A 214 5.37 -21.96 8.03
C PRO A 214 4.36 -22.21 6.91
N GLY A 215 3.10 -21.77 7.08
CA GLY A 215 2.04 -21.94 6.08
C GLY A 215 2.28 -21.12 4.82
N ASN A 216 2.75 -19.87 4.94
CA ASN A 216 3.08 -19.06 3.76
C ASN A 216 4.34 -19.58 3.06
N ILE A 217 5.37 -19.98 3.82
CA ILE A 217 6.59 -20.59 3.25
C ILE A 217 6.23 -21.82 2.42
N ASP A 218 5.36 -22.69 2.96
CA ASP A 218 4.90 -23.86 2.24
C ASP A 218 4.05 -23.49 1.00
N GLY A 219 3.15 -22.53 1.13
CA GLY A 219 2.33 -22.04 0.02
C GLY A 219 3.17 -21.51 -1.14
N TYR A 220 4.21 -20.74 -0.84
CA TYR A 220 5.15 -20.21 -1.84
C TYR A 220 5.94 -21.33 -2.51
N ARG A 221 6.44 -22.30 -1.73
CA ARG A 221 7.12 -23.51 -2.23
C ARG A 221 6.22 -24.32 -3.18
N VAL A 222 4.96 -24.59 -2.80
CA VAL A 222 3.99 -25.32 -3.63
C VAL A 222 3.64 -24.54 -4.89
N SER A 223 3.66 -23.21 -4.82
CA SER A 223 3.38 -22.32 -5.96
C SER A 223 4.59 -22.14 -6.89
N GLY A 224 5.72 -22.81 -6.64
CA GLY A 224 6.92 -22.74 -7.48
C GLY A 224 7.90 -21.61 -7.14
N TYR A 225 7.73 -20.96 -5.99
CA TYR A 225 8.56 -19.86 -5.51
C TYR A 225 9.14 -20.18 -4.12
N PRO A 226 10.00 -21.21 -3.97
CA PRO A 226 10.49 -21.60 -2.66
C PRO A 226 11.31 -20.47 -2.01
N ALA A 227 10.91 -20.07 -0.80
CA ALA A 227 11.72 -19.17 0.02
C ALA A 227 13.03 -19.85 0.45
N GLY A 228 14.07 -19.04 0.64
CA GLY A 228 15.37 -19.50 1.13
C GLY A 228 15.35 -19.91 2.61
N VAL A 229 16.53 -20.24 3.14
CA VAL A 229 16.68 -20.59 4.57
C VAL A 229 16.34 -19.44 5.52
N ASP A 230 16.41 -18.20 5.02
CA ASP A 230 16.11 -16.98 5.77
C ASP A 230 14.61 -16.62 5.77
N GLY A 231 13.75 -17.47 5.21
CA GLY A 231 12.29 -17.29 5.25
C GLY A 231 11.77 -16.18 4.33
N MET A 232 10.71 -15.49 4.75
CA MET A 232 10.04 -14.44 3.98
C MET A 232 10.79 -13.10 4.06
N THR A 233 11.97 -13.01 3.46
CA THR A 233 12.74 -11.76 3.46
C THR A 233 12.14 -10.68 2.55
N PRO A 234 12.46 -9.39 2.77
CA PRO A 234 12.11 -8.32 1.83
C PRO A 234 12.50 -8.60 0.38
N GLU A 235 13.71 -9.12 0.15
CA GLU A 235 14.22 -9.45 -1.18
C GLU A 235 13.41 -10.57 -1.84
N PHE A 236 13.16 -11.65 -1.10
CA PHE A 236 12.35 -12.77 -1.60
C PHE A 236 10.96 -12.31 -2.05
N LEU A 237 10.30 -11.48 -1.22
CA LEU A 237 8.97 -10.98 -1.53
C LEU A 237 8.95 -10.08 -2.76
N ILE A 238 9.98 -9.23 -2.95
CA ILE A 238 10.12 -8.41 -4.16
C ILE A 238 10.32 -9.29 -5.40
N ASP A 239 11.28 -10.23 -5.37
CA ASP A 239 11.63 -11.07 -6.52
C ASP A 239 10.47 -11.97 -6.96
N ALA A 240 9.82 -12.64 -6.00
CA ALA A 240 8.66 -13.47 -6.27
C ALA A 240 7.52 -12.64 -6.87
N THR A 241 7.24 -11.47 -6.28
CA THR A 241 6.15 -10.59 -6.73
C THR A 241 6.41 -10.01 -8.12
N ALA A 242 7.64 -9.61 -8.42
CA ALA A 242 8.02 -9.13 -9.76
C ALA A 242 7.70 -10.19 -10.83
N THR A 243 8.01 -11.46 -10.54
CA THR A 243 7.72 -12.58 -11.43
C THR A 243 6.22 -12.85 -11.56
N ILE A 244 5.51 -12.89 -10.42
CA ILE A 244 4.06 -13.15 -10.37
C ILE A 244 3.27 -12.09 -11.15
N LEU A 245 3.67 -10.82 -11.06
CA LEU A 245 2.93 -9.70 -11.64
C LEU A 245 3.38 -9.30 -13.04
N ALA A 246 4.52 -9.81 -13.53
CA ALA A 246 5.04 -9.52 -14.87
C ALA A 246 4.00 -9.70 -16.01
N PRO A 247 3.12 -10.74 -16.00
CA PRO A 247 2.12 -10.92 -17.06
C PRO A 247 1.13 -9.75 -17.22
N TYR A 248 0.83 -9.02 -16.15
CA TYR A 248 -0.14 -7.92 -16.16
C TYR A 248 0.38 -6.65 -16.86
N LYS A 249 1.71 -6.50 -17.00
CA LYS A 249 2.34 -5.34 -17.67
C LYS A 249 1.81 -4.01 -17.12
N ARG A 250 1.80 -3.88 -15.79
CA ARG A 250 1.40 -2.68 -15.06
C ARG A 250 2.57 -2.17 -14.23
N GLU A 251 2.54 -0.88 -13.91
CA GLU A 251 3.46 -0.30 -12.94
C GLU A 251 3.25 -1.00 -11.59
N VAL A 252 4.33 -1.43 -10.94
CA VAL A 252 4.30 -2.09 -9.64
C VAL A 252 4.90 -1.16 -8.59
N ILE A 253 4.14 -0.87 -7.54
CA ILE A 253 4.56 0.00 -6.42
C ILE A 253 4.41 -0.79 -5.12
N PRO A 254 5.47 -1.44 -4.62
CA PRO A 254 5.35 -2.33 -3.48
C PRO A 254 5.00 -1.58 -2.20
N VAL A 255 4.15 -2.20 -1.36
CA VAL A 255 3.72 -1.71 -0.06
C VAL A 255 4.46 -2.48 1.03
N GLY A 256 5.40 -1.84 1.71
CA GLY A 256 6.20 -2.47 2.76
C GLY A 256 5.58 -2.39 4.15
N GLN A 257 6.06 -3.24 5.05
CA GLN A 257 5.60 -3.33 6.44
C GLN A 257 6.14 -2.20 7.32
N GLY A 258 5.28 -1.27 7.68
CA GLY A 258 5.57 -0.15 8.57
C GLY A 258 5.91 -0.58 9.99
N ALA A 259 5.20 -1.58 10.52
CA ALA A 259 5.48 -2.18 11.84
C ALA A 259 6.56 -3.29 11.75
N ALA A 260 7.58 -3.11 10.91
CA ALA A 260 8.69 -4.05 10.84
C ALA A 260 9.45 -4.06 12.17
N SER A 261 9.77 -5.25 12.65
CA SER A 261 10.45 -5.47 13.93
C SER A 261 11.93 -5.08 13.88
N ASP A 262 12.57 -5.28 12.73
CA ASP A 262 13.96 -4.92 12.46
C ASP A 262 14.03 -3.67 11.56
N PRO A 263 14.57 -2.53 12.04
CA PRO A 263 14.69 -1.31 11.24
C PRO A 263 15.60 -1.46 10.01
N GLU A 264 16.51 -2.43 9.99
CA GLU A 264 17.43 -2.69 8.87
C GLU A 264 16.72 -3.34 7.65
N THR A 265 15.48 -3.81 7.83
CA THR A 265 14.71 -4.43 6.74
C THR A 265 14.17 -3.41 5.72
N TRP A 266 13.92 -2.16 6.13
CA TRP A 266 13.44 -1.12 5.21
C TRP A 266 14.47 -0.72 4.15
N PRO A 267 15.76 -0.51 4.49
CA PRO A 267 16.77 -0.28 3.47
C PRO A 267 16.96 -1.44 2.50
N ARG A 268 16.92 -2.67 3.02
CA ARG A 268 16.94 -3.89 2.19
C ARG A 268 15.77 -3.96 1.23
N PHE A 269 14.55 -3.71 1.72
CA PHE A 269 13.34 -3.66 0.91
C PHE A 269 13.42 -2.59 -0.19
N ALA A 270 13.83 -1.38 0.17
CA ALA A 270 13.96 -0.27 -0.79
C ALA A 270 15.00 -0.58 -1.87
N HIS A 271 16.16 -1.13 -1.49
CA HIS A 271 17.20 -1.52 -2.43
C HIS A 271 16.72 -2.64 -3.37
N ALA A 272 16.07 -3.68 -2.85
CA ALA A 272 15.50 -4.76 -3.65
C ALA A 272 14.47 -4.24 -4.66
N ALA A 273 13.54 -3.38 -4.22
CA ALA A 273 12.55 -2.74 -5.08
C ALA A 273 13.21 -1.93 -6.21
N TRP A 274 14.21 -1.11 -5.89
CA TRP A 274 14.96 -0.34 -6.89
C TRP A 274 15.66 -1.25 -7.91
N ALA A 275 16.33 -2.31 -7.44
CA ALA A 275 17.01 -3.28 -8.30
C ALA A 275 16.04 -4.04 -9.23
N ALA A 276 14.78 -4.18 -8.82
CA ALA A 276 13.70 -4.78 -9.60
C ALA A 276 12.94 -3.77 -10.50
N ASP A 277 13.49 -2.57 -10.73
CA ASP A 277 12.86 -1.48 -11.50
C ASP A 277 11.51 -1.01 -10.92
N MET A 278 11.39 -1.07 -9.59
CA MET A 278 10.28 -0.52 -8.81
C MET A 278 10.78 0.71 -8.02
N PRO A 279 10.98 1.85 -8.69
CA PRO A 279 11.68 3.00 -8.12
C PRO A 279 10.94 3.71 -6.98
N GLN A 280 9.65 3.42 -6.80
CA GLN A 280 8.80 3.98 -5.77
C GLN A 280 8.28 2.85 -4.87
N VAL A 281 8.31 3.08 -3.57
CA VAL A 281 7.66 2.21 -2.57
C VAL A 281 6.64 2.97 -1.74
N SER A 282 5.79 2.23 -1.03
CA SER A 282 4.85 2.79 -0.05
C SER A 282 4.90 2.06 1.30
N ILE A 283 4.39 2.73 2.34
CA ILE A 283 4.60 2.36 3.74
C ILE A 283 3.24 2.09 4.39
N TRP A 284 2.98 0.84 4.78
CA TRP A 284 1.79 0.44 5.52
C TRP A 284 2.13 0.14 6.98
N ARG A 285 1.81 0.98 7.96
CA ARG A 285 0.91 2.14 7.99
C ARG A 285 1.55 3.24 8.82
N TYR A 286 1.26 4.51 8.52
CA TYR A 286 1.82 5.67 9.21
C TYR A 286 1.80 5.55 10.74
N GLY A 287 0.66 5.22 11.35
CA GLY A 287 0.51 5.20 12.81
C GLY A 287 1.31 4.13 13.56
N VAL A 288 1.90 3.17 12.85
CA VAL A 288 2.74 2.10 13.42
C VAL A 288 4.17 2.13 12.88
N THR A 289 4.47 3.06 11.97
CA THR A 289 5.80 3.20 11.36
C THR A 289 6.67 4.09 12.25
N PRO A 290 7.88 3.65 12.64
CA PRO A 290 8.84 4.52 13.32
C PRO A 290 9.15 5.77 12.48
N TYR A 291 9.28 6.93 13.15
CA TYR A 291 9.57 8.19 12.44
C TYR A 291 10.88 8.13 11.64
N ASP A 292 11.88 7.39 12.13
CA ASP A 292 13.16 7.21 11.45
C ASP A 292 13.02 6.53 10.07
N THR A 293 11.99 5.69 9.87
CA THR A 293 11.66 5.14 8.54
C THR A 293 11.23 6.25 7.58
N LEU A 294 10.46 7.24 8.05
CA LEU A 294 10.08 8.39 7.23
C LEU A 294 11.30 9.25 6.88
N VAL A 295 12.21 9.46 7.84
CA VAL A 295 13.49 10.17 7.63
C VAL A 295 14.34 9.44 6.59
N TYR A 296 14.43 8.11 6.69
CA TYR A 296 15.14 7.29 5.71
C TYR A 296 14.60 7.51 4.29
N PHE A 297 13.28 7.51 4.09
CA PHE A 297 12.70 7.76 2.77
C PHE A 297 12.81 9.21 2.30
N GLY A 298 12.84 10.18 3.22
CA GLY A 298 13.17 11.56 2.87
C GLY A 298 14.59 11.74 2.35
N ALA A 299 15.53 10.93 2.85
CA ALA A 299 16.91 10.92 2.36
C ALA A 299 17.13 10.09 1.08
N ASN A 300 16.18 9.22 0.73
CA ASN A 300 16.25 8.28 -0.39
C ASN A 300 15.02 8.46 -1.30
N PRO A 301 14.98 9.51 -2.14
CA PRO A 301 13.81 9.78 -2.98
C PRO A 301 13.63 8.73 -4.09
N PRO A 302 12.41 8.58 -4.64
CA PRO A 302 12.14 7.59 -5.67
C PRO A 302 13.04 7.71 -6.91
N GLY A 303 13.38 6.57 -7.50
CA GLY A 303 14.18 6.48 -8.72
C GLY A 303 15.68 6.73 -8.53
N LYS A 304 16.13 6.89 -7.29
CA LYS A 304 17.55 6.86 -6.93
C LYS A 304 17.86 5.53 -6.25
N GLU A 305 19.09 5.05 -6.46
CA GLU A 305 19.61 3.92 -5.70
C GLU A 305 19.57 4.27 -4.21
N PRO A 306 18.80 3.52 -3.40
CA PRO A 306 18.72 3.79 -1.97
C PRO A 306 20.07 3.52 -1.32
N LYS A 307 20.53 4.47 -0.50
CA LYS A 307 21.76 4.30 0.26
C LYS A 307 21.54 3.25 1.34
N ALA A 308 22.52 2.37 1.48
CA ALA A 308 22.61 1.51 2.66
C ALA A 308 22.49 2.36 3.94
N PRO A 309 21.84 1.84 4.99
CA PRO A 309 21.79 2.54 6.25
C PRO A 309 23.23 2.77 6.72
N PRO A 310 23.55 3.93 7.32
CA PRO A 310 24.85 4.12 7.92
C PRO A 310 25.05 2.98 8.93
N ALA A 311 26.13 2.21 8.79
CA ALA A 311 26.40 1.08 9.67
C ALA A 311 26.23 1.53 11.13
N THR A 312 25.29 0.90 11.84
CA THR A 312 25.10 1.16 13.27
C THR A 312 26.48 1.05 13.92
N PRO A 313 27.00 2.10 14.58
CA PRO A 313 28.33 2.05 15.15
C PRO A 313 28.38 0.86 16.09
N THR A 314 29.24 -0.12 15.77
CA THR A 314 29.45 -1.27 16.63
C THR A 314 29.72 -0.72 18.03
N PRO A 315 28.95 -1.12 19.06
CA PRO A 315 29.20 -0.64 20.41
C PRO A 315 30.65 -0.93 20.72
N SER A 316 31.42 0.14 20.93
CA SER A 316 32.83 0.01 21.31
C SER A 316 32.85 -0.90 22.54
N PRO A 317 33.66 -1.97 22.55
CA PRO A 317 33.58 -2.96 23.61
C PRO A 317 33.68 -2.25 24.95
N THR A 318 32.58 -2.24 25.70
CA THR A 318 32.53 -1.69 27.05
C THR A 318 33.65 -2.38 27.80
N ARG A 319 34.68 -1.61 28.19
CA ARG A 319 35.74 -2.10 29.07
C ARG A 319 35.05 -2.75 30.26
N THR A 320 35.13 -4.07 30.33
CA THR A 320 34.64 -4.83 31.48
C THR A 320 35.48 -4.38 32.67
N HIS A 321 34.94 -3.48 33.47
CA HIS A 321 35.50 -3.21 34.79
C HIS A 321 35.40 -4.52 35.57
N THR A 322 36.54 -5.16 35.81
CA THR A 322 36.65 -6.30 36.71
C THR A 322 36.02 -5.91 38.05
N PRO A 323 34.92 -6.57 38.48
CA PRO A 323 34.34 -6.28 39.77
C PRO A 323 35.33 -6.64 40.88
N SER A 324 35.57 -5.69 41.79
CA SER A 324 36.31 -5.90 43.02
C SER A 324 35.54 -6.89 43.92
N PRO A 325 36.20 -7.84 44.61
CA PRO A 325 35.51 -8.90 45.33
C PRO A 325 34.71 -8.36 46.52
N THR A 326 33.38 -8.46 46.42
CA THR A 326 32.46 -8.15 47.53
C THR A 326 32.39 -9.31 48.53
N ARG A 327 32.57 -8.93 49.80
CA ARG A 327 32.64 -9.77 51.00
C ARG A 327 31.40 -10.65 51.20
N THR A 328 31.65 -11.94 51.43
CA THR A 328 30.68 -13.00 51.73
C THR A 328 29.88 -12.70 53.00
N VAL A 329 28.55 -12.69 52.90
CA VAL A 329 27.65 -12.72 54.06
C VAL A 329 26.92 -14.07 54.09
N ARG A 330 26.93 -14.65 55.29
CA ARG A 330 26.52 -16.01 55.68
C ARG A 330 25.00 -16.19 55.59
N ALA A 331 24.57 -17.28 54.96
CA ALA A 331 23.17 -17.66 54.81
C ALA A 331 22.53 -18.12 56.15
N THR A 332 21.27 -17.73 56.36
CA THR A 332 20.38 -18.32 57.38
C THR A 332 19.32 -19.16 56.67
N ARG A 333 19.19 -20.44 57.07
CA ARG A 333 18.25 -21.43 56.52
C ARG A 333 16.86 -21.29 57.18
N THR A 334 15.78 -21.55 56.42
CA THR A 334 14.75 -22.64 56.56
C THR A 334 13.33 -22.01 56.62
N PRO A 335 12.16 -22.63 56.26
CA PRO A 335 11.86 -23.99 55.74
C PRO A 335 11.13 -24.12 54.39
N SER A 336 11.07 -25.40 53.99
CA SER A 336 10.45 -26.09 52.85
C SER A 336 8.94 -25.90 52.63
N PRO A 337 8.42 -26.23 51.41
CA PRO A 337 7.09 -25.89 50.95
C PRO A 337 6.01 -26.95 51.23
N THR A 338 4.78 -26.48 51.44
CA THR A 338 3.56 -27.30 51.44
C THR A 338 3.04 -27.46 50.00
N ARG A 339 2.96 -28.71 49.53
CA ARG A 339 2.23 -29.13 48.31
C ARG A 339 0.71 -29.05 48.54
N THR A 340 -0.08 -28.93 47.45
CA THR A 340 -1.41 -29.54 47.15
C THR A 340 -2.22 -28.61 46.20
N PRO A 341 -3.13 -29.09 45.31
CA PRO A 341 -3.03 -30.11 44.26
C PRO A 341 -3.44 -29.58 42.86
N SER A 342 -3.30 -30.47 41.88
CA SER A 342 -3.72 -30.36 40.47
C SER A 342 -5.23 -30.11 40.29
N ALA A 343 -5.59 -29.24 39.34
CA ALA A 343 -6.96 -29.09 38.82
C ALA A 343 -6.96 -29.07 37.28
N THR A 344 -7.44 -30.19 36.75
CA THR A 344 -8.21 -30.47 35.53
C THR A 344 -8.47 -29.34 34.53
N ALA A 345 -8.19 -29.66 33.26
CA ALA A 345 -8.54 -28.93 32.05
C ALA A 345 -10.06 -28.74 31.87
N ALA A 346 -10.47 -27.57 31.37
CA ALA A 346 -11.77 -27.34 30.76
C ALA A 346 -11.61 -26.52 29.47
N ALA A 347 -12.32 -26.98 28.45
CA ALA A 347 -12.19 -26.59 27.05
C ALA A 347 -12.59 -25.13 26.75
N THR A 348 -11.87 -24.55 25.82
CA THR A 348 -12.12 -23.26 25.17
C THR A 348 -13.39 -23.35 24.31
N GLY A 349 -14.45 -22.67 24.73
CA GLY A 349 -15.64 -22.44 23.92
C GLY A 349 -15.52 -21.12 23.16
N THR A 350 -15.40 -21.20 21.84
CA THR A 350 -15.51 -20.06 20.91
C THR A 350 -16.98 -19.71 20.72
N PRO A 351 -17.44 -18.47 20.96
CA PRO A 351 -18.79 -18.07 20.56
C PRO A 351 -18.84 -17.72 19.07
N THR A 352 -19.55 -18.54 18.32
CA THR A 352 -20.07 -18.26 16.96
C THR A 352 -21.19 -17.21 17.07
N PRO A 353 -21.14 -16.08 16.34
CA PRO A 353 -22.33 -15.24 16.19
C PRO A 353 -23.28 -15.85 15.16
N ALA A 354 -24.54 -16.03 15.58
CA ALA A 354 -25.65 -16.49 14.75
C ALA A 354 -26.09 -15.41 13.73
N PRO A 355 -26.58 -15.79 12.54
CA PRO A 355 -27.14 -14.85 11.58
C PRO A 355 -28.54 -14.38 12.01
N SER A 356 -28.74 -13.06 12.04
CA SER A 356 -30.06 -12.44 12.16
C SER A 356 -30.90 -12.74 10.91
N ALA A 357 -31.99 -13.46 11.10
CA ALA A 357 -33.03 -13.62 10.10
C ALA A 357 -33.90 -12.35 10.06
N THR A 358 -33.91 -11.67 8.91
CA THR A 358 -34.92 -10.66 8.57
C THR A 358 -36.17 -11.37 8.07
N VAL A 359 -37.27 -11.19 8.79
CA VAL A 359 -38.63 -11.43 8.30
C VAL A 359 -39.02 -10.22 7.46
N ALA A 360 -39.49 -10.48 6.23
CA ALA A 360 -40.29 -9.55 5.44
C ALA A 360 -41.79 -9.87 5.63
N PRO A 361 -42.72 -9.04 5.13
CA PRO A 361 -42.76 -7.57 5.09
C PRO A 361 -43.45 -6.95 6.32
#